data_AF-A0A540WJJ0-F1
#
_entry.id   AF-A0A540WJJ0-F1
#
_cell.length_a   1.000
_cell.length_b   1.000
_cell.length_c   1.000
_cell.angle_alpha   90.00
_cell.angle_beta   90.00
_cell.angle_gamma   90.00
#
_symmetry.space_group_name_H-M   'P 1'
#
loop_
_entity.id
_entity.type
_entity.pdbx_description
1 polymer ?
#
loop_
_entity_poly.entity_id
_entity_poly.type
_entity_poly.pdbx_seq_one_letter_code
_entity_poly.pdbx_strand_id
1 'polypeptide(L)'
;MARPRKELSKVPLTPALVNWAEALGDAIGRGVLRAMNQGIPTGGNSNGMAASRRRGRPPKALAGNMVASDRRCTMPDCTREQRSKGLCSAHYQAERRRLLAGGKPA
;
A
#
# COMPACT_ATOMS: atom_id res chain seq x y z
N MET A 1 40.62 12.19 24.76
CA MET A 1 40.39 13.48 24.07
C MET A 1 38.91 13.59 23.74
N ALA A 2 38.19 14.53 24.39
CA ALA A 2 36.76 14.72 24.17
C ALA A 2 36.51 15.39 22.81
N ARG A 3 35.59 14.84 22.01
CA ARG A 3 35.19 15.44 20.72
C ARG A 3 34.45 16.76 21.00
N PRO A 4 34.82 17.89 20.37
CA PRO A 4 34.07 19.13 20.54
C PRO A 4 32.66 18.96 19.96
N ARG A 5 31.63 19.30 20.75
CA ARG A 5 30.25 19.38 20.24
C ARG A 5 30.19 20.53 19.25
N LYS A 6 29.63 20.28 18.07
CA LYS A 6 29.38 21.31 17.07
C LYS A 6 28.29 22.23 17.63
N GLU A 7 28.62 23.50 17.83
CA GLU A 7 27.66 24.55 18.19
C GLU A 7 26.59 24.62 17.10
N LEU A 8 25.33 24.44 17.49
CA LEU A 8 24.20 24.50 16.57
C LEU A 8 24.03 25.95 16.13
N SER A 9 24.30 26.22 14.86
CA SER A 9 24.31 27.57 14.31
C SER A 9 22.96 28.27 14.52
N LYS A 10 22.98 29.40 15.23
CA LYS A 10 21.84 30.31 15.45
C LYS A 10 21.48 31.09 14.17
N VAL A 11 21.28 30.40 13.05
CA VAL A 11 20.85 31.05 11.82
C VAL A 11 19.35 31.34 11.94
N PRO A 12 18.90 32.60 11.81
CA PRO A 12 17.47 32.90 11.81
C PRO A 12 16.84 32.20 10.60
N LEU A 13 15.82 31.39 10.85
CA LEU A 13 15.10 30.68 9.79
C LEU A 13 14.46 31.71 8.85
N THR A 14 14.53 31.45 7.54
CA THR A 14 13.88 32.31 6.57
C THR A 14 12.36 32.24 6.75
N PRO A 15 11.63 33.33 6.47
CA PRO A 15 10.17 33.35 6.62
C PRO A 15 9.46 32.26 5.80
N ALA A 16 10.03 31.85 4.65
CA ALA A 16 9.52 30.73 3.88
C ALA A 16 9.66 29.37 4.60
N LEU A 17 10.76 29.17 5.33
CA LEU A 17 11.00 27.95 6.10
C LEU A 17 10.13 27.90 7.36
N VAL A 18 9.88 29.04 7.99
CA VAL A 18 8.93 29.18 9.11
C VAL A 18 7.51 28.85 8.64
N ASN A 19 7.06 29.44 7.54
CA ASN A 19 5.74 29.15 6.97
C ASN A 19 5.58 27.67 6.58
N TRP A 20 6.63 27.03 6.05
CA TRP A 20 6.62 25.60 5.77
C TRP A 20 6.54 24.75 7.05
N ALA A 21 7.27 25.13 8.11
CA ALA A 21 7.24 24.44 9.39
C ALA A 21 5.87 24.57 10.08
N GLU A 22 5.22 25.73 9.99
CA GLU A 22 3.86 25.97 10.49
C GLU A 22 2.83 25.15 9.71
N ALA A 23 2.94 25.10 8.38
CA ALA A 23 2.05 24.28 7.55
C ALA A 23 2.16 22.77 7.86
N LEU A 24 3.37 22.28 8.15
CA LEU A 24 3.58 20.91 8.63
C LEU A 24 3.04 20.70 10.04
N GLY A 25 3.23 21.67 10.93
CA GLY A 25 2.68 21.67 12.29
C GLY A 25 1.15 21.58 12.28
N ASP A 26 0.48 22.34 11.41
CA ASP A 26 -0.97 22.30 11.24
C ASP A 26 -1.46 20.99 10.62
N ALA A 27 -0.72 20.44 9.65
CA ALA A 27 -1.06 19.15 9.04
C ALA A 27 -0.97 18.00 10.06
N ILE A 28 0.08 17.99 10.89
CA ILE A 28 0.26 17.03 11.98
C ILE A 28 -0.78 17.29 13.08
N GLY A 29 -1.00 18.55 13.47
CA GLY A 29 -1.97 18.95 14.49
C GLY A 29 -3.40 18.56 14.13
N ARG A 30 -3.82 18.74 12.88
CA ARG A 30 -5.13 18.24 12.38
C ARG A 30 -5.18 16.72 12.36
N GLY A 31 -4.05 16.04 12.14
CA GLY A 31 -3.91 14.60 12.26
C GLY A 31 -4.09 14.10 13.70
N VAL A 32 -3.45 14.77 14.67
CA VAL A 32 -3.58 14.49 16.11
C VAL A 32 -4.99 14.80 16.60
N LEU A 33 -5.57 15.93 16.21
CA LEU A 33 -6.95 16.29 16.55
C LEU A 33 -7.96 15.29 15.97
N ARG A 34 -7.74 14.82 14.74
CA ARG A 34 -8.55 13.76 14.14
C ARG A 34 -8.39 12.44 14.88
N ALA A 35 -7.18 12.09 15.32
CA ALA A 35 -6.92 10.88 16.10
C ALA A 35 -7.52 10.95 17.51
N MET A 36 -7.54 12.12 18.15
CA MET A 36 -8.19 12.32 19.45
C MET A 36 -9.71 12.23 19.34
N ASN A 37 -10.32 12.81 18.30
CA ASN A 37 -11.77 12.74 18.07
C ASN A 37 -12.25 11.35 17.60
N GLN A 38 -11.42 10.61 16.86
CA GLN A 38 -11.79 9.31 16.29
C GLN A 38 -11.29 8.11 17.12
N GLY A 39 -10.52 8.37 18.18
CA GLY A 39 -9.83 7.35 18.96
C GLY A 39 -8.58 6.82 18.25
N ILE A 40 -7.49 6.62 19.01
CA ILE A 40 -6.29 5.93 18.53
C ILE A 40 -6.66 4.45 18.38
N PRO A 41 -6.58 3.84 17.18
CA PRO A 41 -6.86 2.43 17.03
C PRO A 41 -5.72 1.63 17.68
N THR A 42 -5.92 1.23 18.93
CA THR A 42 -5.03 0.30 19.62
C THR A 42 -5.30 -1.10 19.07
N GLY A 43 -4.55 -1.49 18.04
CA GLY A 43 -4.56 -2.85 17.50
C GLY A 43 -5.64 -3.09 16.44
N GLY A 44 -5.22 -3.11 15.19
CA GLY A 44 -6.06 -3.52 14.07
C GLY A 44 -5.20 -4.03 12.91
N ASN A 45 -5.41 -5.30 12.55
CA ASN A 45 -4.80 -5.99 11.41
C ASN A 45 -4.77 -5.11 10.15
N SER A 46 -3.59 -4.95 9.54
CA SER A 46 -3.37 -4.12 8.34
C SER A 46 -4.10 -4.60 7.09
N ASN A 47 -4.74 -5.78 7.12
CA ASN A 47 -5.66 -6.22 6.06
C ASN A 47 -6.94 -5.38 5.92
N GLY A 48 -7.28 -4.52 6.90
CA GLY A 48 -8.50 -3.69 6.88
C GLY A 48 -8.38 -2.33 6.16
N MET A 49 -7.18 -1.85 5.86
CA MET A 49 -6.99 -0.48 5.35
C MET A 49 -6.94 -0.36 3.81
N ALA A 50 -6.99 -1.49 3.10
CA ALA A 50 -7.07 -1.51 1.64
C ALA A 50 -8.50 -1.28 1.08
N ALA A 51 -9.52 -1.24 1.93
CA ALA A 51 -10.92 -1.10 1.51
C ALA A 51 -11.43 0.34 1.39
N SER A 52 -10.74 1.34 1.96
CA SER A 52 -11.23 2.74 2.02
C SER A 52 -10.68 3.67 0.92
N ARG A 53 -9.97 3.16 -0.09
CA ARG A 53 -9.56 3.97 -1.25
C ARG A 53 -9.89 3.28 -2.56
N ARG A 54 -11.18 3.25 -2.92
CA ARG A 54 -11.71 3.58 -4.25
C ARG A 54 -13.20 3.88 -4.14
N ARG A 55 -13.56 5.11 -3.77
CA ARG A 55 -14.89 5.65 -4.07
C ARG A 55 -15.16 5.42 -5.55
N GLY A 56 -16.17 4.63 -5.87
CA GLY A 56 -16.61 4.36 -7.25
C GLY A 56 -16.19 3.03 -7.87
N ARG A 57 -15.54 2.09 -7.14
CA ARG A 57 -15.46 0.70 -7.64
C ARG A 57 -16.66 -0.08 -7.11
N PRO A 58 -17.71 -0.34 -7.91
CA PRO A 58 -18.79 -1.21 -7.46
C PRO A 58 -18.20 -2.58 -7.08
N PRO A 59 -18.75 -3.25 -6.05
CA PRO A 59 -18.43 -4.65 -5.82
C PRO A 59 -18.64 -5.39 -7.14
N LYS A 60 -17.79 -6.37 -7.45
CA LYS A 60 -17.90 -7.20 -8.66
C LYS A 60 -19.13 -8.11 -8.51
N ALA A 61 -20.30 -7.49 -8.57
CA ALA A 61 -21.59 -8.11 -8.48
C ALA A 61 -21.82 -8.82 -9.82
N LEU A 62 -21.83 -10.16 -9.76
CA LEU A 62 -22.79 -10.99 -10.50
C LEU A 62 -22.66 -11.06 -12.03
N ALA A 63 -21.54 -10.65 -12.63
CA ALA A 63 -21.24 -11.08 -14.00
C ALA A 63 -20.88 -12.58 -13.95
N GLY A 64 -21.85 -13.43 -14.29
CA GLY A 64 -21.70 -14.89 -14.34
C GLY A 64 -20.43 -15.32 -15.09
N ASN A 65 -19.74 -16.31 -14.53
CA ASN A 65 -18.47 -16.87 -15.03
C ASN A 65 -18.63 -17.61 -16.37
N MET A 66 -19.07 -16.95 -17.43
CA MET A 66 -18.99 -17.49 -18.79
C MET A 66 -17.75 -16.93 -19.48
N VAL A 67 -16.59 -17.28 -18.93
CA VAL A 67 -15.32 -17.13 -19.65
C VAL A 67 -15.29 -18.21 -20.72
N ALA A 68 -15.21 -17.81 -21.99
CA ALA A 68 -15.01 -18.72 -23.12
C ALA A 68 -13.85 -19.67 -22.82
N SER A 69 -13.98 -20.96 -23.18
CA SER A 69 -13.00 -21.99 -22.82
C SER A 69 -11.57 -21.64 -23.25
N ASP A 70 -11.42 -20.95 -24.38
CA ASP A 70 -10.15 -20.44 -24.92
C ASP A 70 -9.47 -19.40 -24.00
N ARG A 71 -10.26 -18.64 -23.24
CA ARG A 71 -9.79 -17.61 -22.31
C ARG A 71 -9.72 -18.08 -20.86
N ARG A 72 -9.84 -19.38 -20.59
CA ARG A 72 -9.69 -19.91 -19.22
C ARG A 72 -8.23 -20.05 -18.85
N CYS A 73 -7.98 -20.00 -17.55
CA CYS A 73 -6.68 -20.36 -17.00
C CYS A 73 -6.33 -21.79 -17.41
N THR A 74 -5.09 -22.01 -17.83
CA THR A 74 -4.57 -23.34 -18.20
C THR A 74 -4.42 -24.29 -17.01
N MET A 75 -4.52 -23.79 -15.77
CA MET A 75 -4.45 -24.64 -14.58
C MET A 75 -5.69 -25.55 -14.48
N PRO A 76 -5.51 -26.84 -14.13
CA PRO A 76 -6.63 -27.72 -13.84
C PRO A 76 -7.48 -27.12 -12.71
N ASP A 77 -8.80 -27.32 -12.80
CA ASP A 77 -9.78 -26.82 -11.82
C ASP A 77 -9.88 -25.29 -11.68
N CYS A 78 -9.38 -24.51 -12.66
CA CYS A 78 -9.48 -23.06 -12.64
C CYS A 78 -10.44 -22.51 -13.69
N THR A 79 -11.62 -22.04 -13.25
CA THR A 79 -12.63 -21.41 -14.12
C THR A 79 -12.42 -19.90 -14.35
N ARG A 80 -11.30 -19.35 -13.86
CA ARG A 80 -11.00 -17.91 -13.96
C ARG A 80 -10.46 -17.55 -15.34
N GLU A 81 -10.70 -16.31 -15.74
CA GLU A 81 -10.17 -15.74 -16.97
C GLU A 81 -8.63 -15.64 -16.95
N GLN A 82 -8.02 -16.07 -18.04
CA GLN A 82 -6.61 -15.91 -18.36
C GLN A 82 -6.31 -14.42 -18.55
N ARG A 83 -5.25 -13.94 -17.89
CA ARG A 83 -4.78 -12.55 -18.02
C ARG A 83 -3.45 -12.47 -18.74
N SER A 84 -2.54 -13.41 -18.46
CA SER A 84 -1.20 -13.40 -19.05
C SER A 84 -0.58 -14.80 -18.99
N LYS A 85 0.18 -15.18 -20.03
CA LYS A 85 0.93 -16.45 -20.09
C LYS A 85 0.09 -17.71 -19.80
N GLY A 86 -1.15 -17.81 -20.28
CA GLY A 86 -1.96 -18.99 -19.94
C GLY A 86 -2.66 -18.92 -18.57
N LEU A 87 -2.26 -18.00 -17.70
CA LEU A 87 -2.64 -18.03 -16.28
C LEU A 87 -3.63 -16.92 -15.88
N CYS A 88 -4.47 -17.22 -14.90
CA CYS A 88 -5.24 -16.20 -14.21
C CYS A 88 -4.32 -15.33 -13.32
N SER A 89 -4.79 -14.18 -12.88
CA SER A 89 -3.97 -13.25 -12.08
C SER A 89 -3.41 -13.87 -10.79
N ALA A 90 -4.14 -14.78 -10.16
CA ALA A 90 -3.70 -15.46 -8.94
C ALA A 90 -2.56 -16.46 -9.23
N HIS A 91 -2.73 -17.32 -10.23
CA HIS A 91 -1.72 -18.31 -10.61
C HIS A 91 -0.47 -17.66 -11.20
N TYR A 92 -0.62 -16.60 -12.01
CA TYR A 92 0.53 -15.84 -12.51
C TYR A 92 1.36 -15.24 -11.35
N GLN A 93 0.72 -14.70 -10.31
CA GLN A 93 1.43 -14.17 -9.15
C GLN A 93 2.08 -15.26 -8.30
N ALA A 94 1.43 -16.42 -8.16
CA ALA A 94 2.03 -17.57 -7.48
C ALA A 94 3.29 -18.06 -8.20
N GLU A 95 3.20 -18.24 -9.51
CA GLU A 95 4.34 -18.66 -10.34
C GLU A 95 5.46 -17.62 -10.32
N ARG A 96 5.13 -16.33 -10.45
CA ARG A 96 6.13 -15.26 -10.33
C ARG A 96 6.84 -15.28 -8.98
N ARG A 97 6.11 -15.49 -7.88
CA ARG A 97 6.72 -15.62 -6.54
C ARG A 97 7.62 -16.86 -6.44
N ARG A 98 7.20 -17.99 -7.03
CA ARG A 98 8.00 -19.21 -7.08
C ARG A 98 9.32 -18.99 -7.84
N LEU A 99 9.26 -18.37 -9.01
CA LEU A 99 10.45 -18.04 -9.82
C LEU A 99 11.41 -17.12 -9.08
N LEU A 100 10.89 -16.10 -8.37
CA LEU A 100 11.71 -15.20 -7.56
C LEU A 100 12.29 -15.88 -6.31
N ALA A 101 11.56 -16.84 -5.72
CA ALA A 101 12.01 -17.61 -4.56
C ALA A 101 13.04 -18.69 -4.91
N GLY A 102 13.00 -19.23 -6.14
CA GLY A 102 13.96 -20.22 -6.65
C GLY A 102 15.38 -19.69 -6.86
N GLY A 103 15.65 -18.41 -6.62
CA GLY A 103 16.98 -17.79 -6.67
C GLY A 103 17.81 -17.96 -5.39
N LYS A 104 17.36 -18.72 -4.39
CA LYS A 104 18.16 -19.13 -3.23
C LYS A 104 18.28 -20.64 -3.21
N PRO A 105 19.34 -21.24 -3.80
CA PRO A 105 19.79 -22.53 -3.32
C PRO A 105 20.14 -22.37 -1.83
N ALA A 106 19.65 -23.30 -1.01
CA ALA A 106 20.09 -23.46 0.37
C ALA A 106 21.56 -23.86 0.42
#